data_AF-A0A519YU13-F1
#
_entry.id   AF-A0A519YU13-F1
#
_cell.length_a   1.000
_cell.length_b   1.000
_cell.length_c   1.000
_cell.angle_alpha   90.00
_cell.angle_beta   90.00
_cell.angle_gamma   90.00
#
_symmetry.space_group_name_H-M   'P 1'
#
loop_
_entity.id
_entity.type
_entity.pdbx_description
1 polymer ?
#
loop_
_entity_poly.entity_id
_entity_poly.type
_entity_poly.pdbx_seq_one_letter_code
_entity_poly.pdbx_strand_id
1 'polypeptide(L)'
;MIIIRLIGESFRFASDALRQNKLRTMLSLLGITIGIFTIIFVFSAVDSLRAKLQESIDKLGSKTVFIQKWPWGGFGDYPWWKYVNRPEPSLRDHALLKDRLEYAEGVSYEIYANERTVKYRSNSVEGAGIRAASQDFNKTWNLDFQEG
;
A
#
# COMPACT_ATOMS: atom_id res chain seq x y z
N MET A 1 -12.50 -60.00 2.86
CA MET A 1 -12.91 -59.32 4.11
C MET A 1 -11.87 -59.37 5.24
N ILE A 2 -10.65 -59.86 5.01
CA ILE A 2 -9.59 -59.92 6.04
C ILE A 2 -8.81 -58.60 6.14
N ILE A 3 -8.56 -57.94 5.01
CA ILE A 3 -7.76 -56.71 4.93
C ILE A 3 -8.40 -55.55 5.71
N ILE A 4 -9.72 -55.34 5.59
CA ILE A 4 -10.44 -54.27 6.30
C ILE A 4 -10.40 -54.48 7.82
N ARG A 5 -10.46 -55.75 8.28
CA ARG A 5 -10.31 -56.10 9.70
C ARG A 5 -8.90 -55.85 10.19
N LEU A 6 -7.88 -56.22 9.41
CA LEU A 6 -6.48 -56.01 9.74
C LEU A 6 -6.13 -54.51 9.84
N ILE A 7 -6.65 -53.70 8.93
CA ILE A 7 -6.48 -52.23 8.98
C ILE A 7 -7.16 -51.67 10.22
N GLY A 8 -8.37 -52.14 10.56
CA GLY A 8 -9.08 -51.74 11.77
C GLY A 8 -8.33 -52.09 13.06
N GLU A 9 -7.76 -53.29 13.16
CA GLU A 9 -6.91 -53.69 14.28
C GLU A 9 -5.61 -52.88 14.34
N SER A 10 -4.98 -52.62 13.19
CA SER A 10 -3.75 -51.82 13.12
C SER A 10 -3.98 -50.38 13.57
N PHE A 11 -5.11 -49.78 13.20
CA PHE A 11 -5.49 -48.43 13.64
C PHE A 11 -5.75 -48.38 15.15
N ARG A 12 -6.42 -49.41 15.68
CA ARG A 12 -6.68 -49.55 17.12
C ARG A 12 -5.38 -49.69 17.90
N PHE A 13 -4.46 -50.52 17.41
CA PHE A 13 -3.13 -50.72 18.00
C PHE A 13 -2.29 -49.43 17.99
N ALA A 14 -2.29 -48.70 16.87
CA ALA A 14 -1.64 -47.39 16.78
C ALA A 14 -2.26 -46.38 17.76
N SER A 15 -3.59 -46.35 17.88
CA SER A 15 -4.28 -45.44 18.81
C SER A 15 -3.97 -45.71 20.29
N ASP A 16 -3.84 -46.98 20.67
CA ASP A 16 -3.44 -47.37 22.02
C ASP A 16 -1.97 -47.02 22.29
N ALA A 17 -1.07 -47.23 21.32
CA ALA A 17 0.33 -46.83 21.43
C ALA A 17 0.50 -45.29 21.57
N LEU A 18 -0.31 -44.50 20.86
CA LEU A 18 -0.34 -43.04 21.00
C LEU A 18 -0.81 -42.61 22.40
N ARG A 19 -1.82 -43.30 22.96
CA ARG A 19 -2.35 -43.06 24.32
C ARG A 19 -1.43 -43.51 25.44
N GLN A 20 -0.57 -44.50 25.20
CA GLN A 20 0.40 -44.99 26.18
C GLN A 20 1.57 -43.99 26.37
N ASN A 21 1.93 -43.25 25.31
CA ASN A 21 3.03 -42.27 25.32
C ASN A 21 2.57 -40.82 25.09
N LYS A 22 1.51 -40.38 25.79
CA LYS A 22 0.84 -39.07 25.56
C LYS A 22 1.78 -37.86 25.49
N LEU A 23 2.81 -37.84 26.34
CA LEU A 23 3.79 -36.75 26.39
C LEU A 23 4.58 -36.67 25.08
N ARG A 24 5.14 -37.80 24.62
CA ARG A 24 5.97 -37.85 23.41
C ARG A 24 5.19 -37.47 22.16
N THR A 25 3.97 -37.99 22.03
CA THR A 25 3.09 -37.73 20.89
C THR A 25 2.59 -36.29 20.87
N MET A 26 2.22 -35.71 22.02
CA MET A 26 1.86 -34.29 22.11
C MET A 26 3.02 -33.37 21.76
N LEU A 27 4.21 -33.57 22.32
CA LEU A 27 5.37 -32.71 22.03
C LEU A 27 5.80 -32.80 20.56
N SER A 28 5.77 -34.00 19.96
CA SER A 28 6.10 -34.18 18.55
C SER A 28 5.07 -33.51 17.63
N LEU A 29 3.78 -33.67 17.90
CA LEU A 29 2.72 -33.04 17.13
C LEU A 29 2.77 -31.51 17.24
N LEU A 30 3.01 -30.98 18.45
CA LEU A 30 3.13 -29.56 18.70
C LEU A 30 4.32 -28.95 17.95
N GLY A 31 5.48 -29.63 17.95
CA GLY A 31 6.66 -29.19 17.20
C GLY A 31 6.40 -29.09 15.69
N ILE A 32 5.76 -30.10 15.10
CA ILE A 32 5.42 -30.09 13.66
C ILE A 32 4.39 -29.00 13.36
N THR A 33 3.38 -28.83 14.22
CA THR A 33 2.33 -27.82 14.05
C THR A 33 2.91 -26.41 14.10
N ILE A 34 3.77 -26.12 15.08
CA ILE A 34 4.44 -24.81 15.19
C ILE A 34 5.36 -24.57 13.99
N GLY A 35 6.08 -25.60 13.53
CA GLY A 35 6.95 -25.50 12.35
C GLY A 35 6.18 -25.10 11.09
N ILE A 36 5.11 -25.83 10.76
CA ILE A 36 4.27 -25.54 9.59
C ILE A 36 3.59 -24.17 9.74
N PHE A 37 3.06 -23.85 10.92
CA PHE A 37 2.42 -22.57 11.19
C PHE A 37 3.38 -21.39 10.97
N THR A 38 4.62 -21.50 11.47
CA THR A 38 5.63 -20.44 11.34
C THR A 38 5.97 -20.19 9.87
N ILE A 39 6.13 -21.24 9.07
CA ILE A 39 6.41 -21.12 7.64
C ILE A 39 5.26 -20.39 6.94
N ILE A 40 4.03 -20.85 7.12
CA ILE A 40 2.83 -20.22 6.49
C ILE A 40 2.68 -18.77 6.95
N PHE A 41 2.90 -18.48 8.23
CA PHE A 41 2.78 -17.14 8.79
C PHE A 41 3.78 -16.17 8.15
N VAL A 42 5.06 -16.56 8.06
CA VAL A 42 6.09 -15.70 7.44
C VAL A 42 5.79 -15.45 5.98
N PHE A 43 5.41 -16.49 5.21
CA PHE A 43 5.03 -16.32 3.81
C PHE A 43 3.84 -15.37 3.66
N SER A 44 2.76 -15.56 4.43
CA SER A 44 1.59 -14.69 4.38
C SER A 44 1.91 -13.25 4.80
N ALA A 45 2.78 -13.05 5.80
CA ALA A 45 3.18 -11.72 6.23
C ALA A 45 3.99 -10.99 5.15
N VAL A 46 4.93 -11.69 4.50
CA VAL A 46 5.72 -11.15 3.39
C VAL A 46 4.83 -10.84 2.18
N ASP A 47 3.92 -11.74 1.82
CA ASP A 47 3.00 -11.54 0.69
C ASP A 47 2.04 -10.37 0.95
N SER A 48 1.50 -10.26 2.17
CA SER A 48 0.67 -9.13 2.58
C SER A 48 1.43 -7.80 2.52
N LEU A 49 2.67 -7.79 3.00
CA LEU A 49 3.51 -6.59 2.91
C LEU A 49 3.80 -6.24 1.46
N ARG A 50 4.16 -7.23 0.63
CA ARG A 50 4.41 -7.01 -0.80
C ARG A 50 3.16 -6.47 -1.51
N ALA A 51 1.98 -7.02 -1.23
CA ALA A 51 0.73 -6.55 -1.79
C ALA A 51 0.43 -5.10 -1.37
N LYS A 52 0.62 -4.76 -0.09
CA LYS A 52 0.44 -3.38 0.40
C LYS A 52 1.44 -2.40 -0.19
N LEU A 53 2.69 -2.82 -0.36
CA LEU A 53 3.72 -1.99 -1.01
C LEU A 53 3.40 -1.78 -2.49
N GLN A 54 2.99 -2.83 -3.20
CA GLN A 54 2.57 -2.72 -4.59
C GLN A 54 1.36 -1.79 -4.73
N GLU A 55 0.32 -1.95 -3.90
CA GLU A 55 -0.86 -1.07 -3.91
C GLU A 55 -0.48 0.40 -3.62
N SER A 56 0.44 0.62 -2.68
CA SER A 56 0.91 1.97 -2.35
C SER A 56 1.68 2.59 -3.51
N ILE A 57 2.53 1.82 -4.20
CA ILE A 57 3.27 2.26 -5.38
C ILE A 57 2.33 2.50 -6.57
N ASP A 58 1.33 1.63 -6.76
CA ASP A 58 0.34 1.77 -7.82
C ASP A 58 -0.54 3.01 -7.60
N LYS A 59 -0.84 3.38 -6.34
CA LYS A 59 -1.49 4.65 -5.99
C LYS A 59 -0.64 5.89 -6.31
N LEU A 60 0.68 5.77 -6.23
CA LEU A 60 1.60 6.82 -6.69
C LEU A 60 1.60 6.95 -8.22
N GLY A 61 1.00 5.99 -8.95
CA GLY A 61 0.82 6.05 -10.39
C GLY A 61 2.16 5.91 -11.12
N SER A 62 2.54 4.70 -11.53
CA SER A 62 3.80 4.47 -12.26
C SER A 62 3.90 5.20 -13.61
N LYS A 63 2.85 5.93 -14.02
CA LYS A 63 2.75 6.69 -15.27
C LYS A 63 2.58 8.20 -15.04
N THR A 64 2.61 8.69 -13.80
CA THR A 64 2.41 10.11 -13.49
C THR A 64 3.75 10.80 -13.25
N VAL A 65 4.04 11.85 -14.02
CA VAL A 65 5.25 12.66 -13.88
C VAL A 65 4.93 13.92 -13.09
N PHE A 66 5.55 14.08 -11.92
CA PHE A 66 5.41 15.27 -11.08
C PHE A 66 6.45 16.33 -11.44
N ILE A 67 5.99 17.54 -11.75
CA ILE A 67 6.86 18.69 -12.02
C ILE A 67 6.66 19.70 -10.91
N GLN A 68 7.67 19.87 -10.06
CA GLN A 68 7.66 20.84 -8.98
C GLN A 68 9.07 21.40 -8.73
N LYS A 69 9.12 22.60 -8.13
CA LYS A 69 10.38 23.29 -7.82
C LYS A 69 11.22 22.55 -6.77
N TRP A 70 10.56 21.97 -5.78
CA TRP A 70 11.20 21.35 -4.62
C TRP A 70 11.26 19.82 -4.75
N PRO A 71 12.40 19.17 -4.47
CA PRO A 71 12.48 17.72 -4.49
C PRO A 71 11.62 17.08 -3.38
N TRP A 72 11.15 15.85 -3.60
CA TRP A 72 10.33 15.10 -2.64
C TRP A 72 11.16 14.48 -1.52
N GLY A 73 12.40 14.09 -1.80
CA GLY A 73 13.38 13.70 -0.78
C GLY A 73 13.95 14.96 -0.18
N GLY A 74 13.73 15.19 1.11
CA GLY A 74 14.06 16.43 1.82
C GLY A 74 15.51 16.90 1.68
N PHE A 75 15.82 18.01 2.36
CA PHE A 75 17.09 18.76 2.36
C PHE A 75 18.35 17.93 2.71
N GLY A 76 18.77 17.00 1.85
CA GLY A 76 20.11 16.40 1.87
C GLY A 76 21.16 17.34 1.26
N ASP A 77 22.20 16.77 0.63
CA ASP A 77 23.26 17.47 -0.13
C ASP A 77 22.75 18.14 -1.43
N TYR A 78 21.49 18.54 -1.46
CA TYR A 78 20.92 19.27 -2.58
C TYR A 78 21.36 20.74 -2.47
N PRO A 79 21.99 21.30 -3.51
CA PRO A 79 22.36 22.71 -3.53
C PRO A 79 21.09 23.58 -3.59
N TRP A 80 20.48 23.86 -2.42
CA TRP A 80 19.22 24.60 -2.24
C TRP A 80 19.21 25.94 -3.01
N TRP A 81 20.35 26.61 -3.06
CA TRP A 81 20.61 27.84 -3.81
C TRP A 81 20.33 27.70 -5.31
N LYS A 82 20.52 26.52 -5.91
CA LYS A 82 20.14 26.25 -7.31
C LYS A 82 18.64 26.05 -7.48
N TYR A 83 17.91 25.62 -6.45
CA TYR A 83 16.46 25.40 -6.52
C TYR A 83 15.66 26.66 -6.22
N VAL A 84 16.17 27.53 -5.34
CA VAL A 84 15.56 28.84 -5.04
C VAL A 84 15.44 29.70 -6.31
N ASN A 85 16.47 29.67 -7.16
CA ASN A 85 16.51 30.40 -8.42
C ASN A 85 15.69 29.76 -9.55
N ARG A 86 15.10 28.57 -9.35
CA ARG A 86 14.24 27.96 -10.38
C ARG A 86 12.87 28.66 -10.40
N PRO A 87 12.34 28.98 -11.59
CA PRO A 87 10.99 29.50 -11.70
C PRO A 87 9.98 28.47 -11.18
N GLU A 88 8.92 28.95 -10.55
CA GLU A 88 7.83 28.11 -10.08
C GLU A 88 6.90 27.75 -11.25
N PRO A 89 6.40 26.51 -11.33
CA PRO A 89 5.43 26.13 -12.34
C PRO A 89 4.19 27.03 -12.27
N SER A 90 3.85 27.65 -13.39
CA SER A 90 2.72 28.56 -13.50
C SER A 90 1.55 27.91 -14.25
N LEU A 91 0.35 28.47 -14.09
CA LEU A 91 -0.83 28.04 -14.85
C LEU A 91 -0.64 28.18 -16.38
N ARG A 92 0.23 29.10 -16.83
CA ARG A 92 0.57 29.23 -18.25
C ARG A 92 1.33 28.02 -18.76
N ASP A 93 2.23 27.47 -17.94
CA ASP A 93 3.02 26.29 -18.30
C ASP A 93 2.11 25.06 -18.41
N HIS A 94 1.09 24.97 -17.56
CA HIS A 94 0.04 23.94 -17.67
C HIS A 94 -0.69 24.00 -19.01
N ALA A 95 -1.14 25.18 -19.45
CA ALA A 95 -1.80 25.35 -20.74
C ALA A 95 -0.89 24.96 -21.92
N LEU A 96 0.37 25.40 -21.88
CA LEU A 96 1.35 25.06 -22.92
C LEU A 96 1.68 23.56 -22.97
N LEU A 97 1.74 22.90 -21.81
CA LEU A 97 1.97 21.46 -21.73
C LEU A 97 0.75 20.68 -22.24
N LYS A 98 -0.47 21.14 -21.92
CA LYS A 98 -1.70 20.53 -22.41
C LYS A 98 -1.77 20.56 -23.94
N ASP A 99 -1.34 21.65 -24.58
CA ASP A 99 -1.37 21.78 -26.04
C ASP A 99 -0.26 21.00 -26.75
N ARG A 100 0.88 20.76 -26.09
CA ARG A 100 2.07 20.12 -26.70
C ARG A 100 2.22 18.64 -26.42
N LEU A 101 1.59 18.13 -25.37
CA LEU A 101 1.71 16.73 -24.97
C LEU A 101 0.65 15.88 -25.66
N GLU A 102 1.04 15.15 -26.71
CA GLU A 102 0.14 14.25 -27.44
C GLU A 102 -0.10 12.90 -26.74
N TYR A 103 0.87 12.44 -25.93
CA TYR A 103 0.82 11.13 -25.28
C TYR A 103 0.35 11.17 -23.82
N ALA A 104 0.12 12.36 -23.26
CA ALA A 104 -0.33 12.50 -21.88
C ALA A 104 -1.86 12.36 -21.82
N GLU A 105 -2.35 11.43 -21.00
CA GLU A 105 -3.79 11.20 -20.80
C GLU A 105 -4.49 12.39 -20.12
N GLY A 106 -3.76 13.11 -19.26
CA GLY A 106 -4.21 14.34 -18.63
C GLY A 106 -3.03 15.11 -18.04
N VAL A 107 -3.15 16.43 -18.00
CA VAL A 107 -2.18 17.32 -17.35
C VAL A 107 -2.92 18.09 -16.28
N SER A 108 -2.50 17.93 -15.02
CA SER A 108 -3.09 18.65 -13.90
C SER A 108 -2.13 19.67 -13.32
N TYR A 109 -2.61 20.88 -13.10
CA TYR A 109 -1.94 21.87 -12.26
C TYR A 109 -2.54 21.84 -10.86
N GLU A 110 -1.67 21.86 -9.84
CA GLU A 110 -2.07 21.68 -8.46
C GLU A 110 -1.36 22.66 -7.53
N ILE A 111 -2.11 23.20 -6.57
CA ILE A 111 -1.61 24.06 -5.49
C ILE A 111 -2.08 23.46 -4.16
N TYR A 112 -1.15 23.34 -3.23
CA TYR A 112 -1.42 22.93 -1.86
C TYR A 112 -1.35 24.13 -0.93
N ALA A 113 -2.42 24.35 -0.17
CA ALA A 113 -2.46 25.28 0.94
C ALA A 113 -2.66 24.49 2.23
N ASN A 114 -1.57 24.32 2.97
CA ASN A 114 -1.60 23.64 4.27
C ASN A 114 -2.03 24.63 5.37
N GLU A 115 -2.48 24.09 6.51
CA GLU A 115 -2.79 24.84 7.73
C GLU A 115 -3.85 25.94 7.55
N ARG A 116 -4.88 25.67 6.75
CA ARG A 116 -6.01 26.60 6.60
C ARG A 116 -7.11 26.26 7.59
N THR A 117 -7.73 27.30 8.15
CA THR A 117 -8.94 27.16 8.95
C THR A 117 -10.15 27.18 8.01
N VAL A 118 -10.84 26.04 7.90
CA VAL A 118 -12.06 25.91 7.11
C VAL A 118 -13.25 26.02 8.04
N LYS A 119 -14.17 26.94 7.73
CA LYS A 119 -15.38 27.16 8.52
C LYS A 119 -16.61 26.79 7.70
N TYR A 120 -17.51 26.02 8.31
CA TYR A 120 -18.82 25.72 7.77
C TYR A 120 -19.88 25.91 8.84
N ARG A 121 -20.75 26.90 8.65
CA ARG A 121 -21.78 27.31 9.63
C ARG A 121 -21.16 27.59 11.01
N SER A 122 -21.55 26.85 12.04
CA SER A 122 -21.04 26.96 13.40
C SER A 122 -19.75 26.16 13.66
N ASN A 123 -19.31 25.34 12.71
CA ASN A 123 -18.12 24.50 12.87
C ASN A 123 -16.91 25.13 12.21
N SER A 124 -15.77 25.05 12.90
CA SER A 124 -14.46 25.49 12.42
C SER A 124 -13.49 24.33 12.56
N VAL A 125 -12.76 24.03 11.50
CA VAL A 125 -11.70 23.03 11.48
C VAL A 125 -10.40 23.74 11.19
N GLU A 126 -9.48 23.68 12.13
CA GLU A 126 -8.12 24.23 11.99
C GLU A 126 -7.18 23.15 11.46
N GLY A 127 -6.13 23.57 10.75
CA GLY A 127 -5.14 22.64 10.20
C GLY A 127 -5.58 21.89 8.93
N ALA A 128 -6.64 22.34 8.26
CA ALA A 128 -7.09 21.68 7.03
C ALA A 128 -6.11 21.95 5.87
N GLY A 129 -5.72 20.89 5.16
CA GLY A 129 -4.99 20.97 3.90
C GLY A 129 -5.97 21.13 2.74
N ILE A 130 -5.84 22.22 1.99
CA ILE A 130 -6.64 22.48 0.79
C ILE A 130 -5.78 22.23 -0.43
N ARG A 131 -6.24 21.33 -1.31
CA ARG A 131 -5.62 21.07 -2.61
C ARG A 131 -6.50 21.65 -3.69
N ALA A 132 -6.03 22.69 -4.37
CA ALA A 132 -6.67 23.24 -5.55
C ALA A 132 -6.06 22.56 -6.77
N ALA A 133 -6.88 21.95 -7.62
CA ALA A 133 -6.42 21.24 -8.81
C ALA A 133 -7.24 21.64 -10.04
N SER A 134 -6.62 21.51 -11.22
CA SER A 134 -7.30 21.73 -12.50
C SER A 134 -8.23 20.58 -12.89
N GLN A 135 -9.01 20.76 -13.97
CA GLN A 135 -10.10 19.85 -14.37
C GLN A 135 -9.66 18.40 -14.67
N ASP A 136 -8.43 18.20 -15.14
CA ASP A 136 -7.90 16.86 -15.49
C ASP A 136 -7.29 16.11 -14.29
N PHE A 137 -7.51 16.59 -13.06
CA PHE A 137 -6.98 15.98 -11.84
C PHE A 137 -7.46 14.53 -11.63
N ASN A 138 -8.67 14.20 -12.06
CA ASN A 138 -9.22 12.84 -12.01
C ASN A 138 -8.50 11.86 -12.95
N LYS A 139 -7.75 12.36 -13.95
CA LYS A 139 -6.96 11.54 -14.88
C LYS A 139 -5.53 11.37 -14.40
N THR A 140 -4.99 12.34 -13.66
CA THR A 140 -3.63 12.27 -13.11
C THR A 140 -3.56 11.58 -11.75
N TRP A 141 -4.67 11.61 -10.99
CA TRP A 141 -4.83 10.93 -9.71
C TRP A 141 -5.99 9.96 -9.75
N ASN A 142 -5.78 8.77 -9.21
CA ASN A 142 -6.85 7.81 -9.03
C ASN A 142 -7.68 8.22 -7.80
N LEU A 143 -8.87 8.78 -8.05
CA LEU A 143 -9.80 9.23 -7.01
C LEU A 143 -10.90 8.20 -6.83
N ASP A 144 -11.01 7.68 -5.61
CA ASP A 144 -12.06 6.75 -5.22
C ASP A 144 -13.09 7.51 -4.39
N PHE A 145 -14.26 7.80 -4.97
CA PHE A 145 -15.32 8.56 -4.33
C PHE A 145 -16.27 7.62 -3.60
N GLN A 146 -16.46 7.80 -2.30
CA GLN A 146 -17.45 7.00 -1.55
C GLN A 146 -18.89 7.37 -1.92
N GLU A 147 -19.18 8.66 -2.06
CA GLU A 147 -20.45 9.20 -2.55
C GLU A 147 -20.18 10.47 -3.37
N GLY A 148 -21.07 10.78 -4.32
CA GLY A 148 -21.00 11.93 -5.22
C GLY A 148 -22.02 13.00 -4.86
#